data_AF-A0A962HS81-F1
#
_entry.id   AF-A0A962HS81-F1
#
_cell.length_a   1.000
_cell.length_b   1.000
_cell.length_c   1.000
_cell.angle_alpha   90.00
_cell.angle_beta   90.00
_cell.angle_gamma   90.00
#
_symmetry.space_group_name_H-M   'P 1'
#
loop_
_entity.id
_entity.type
_entity.pdbx_description
1 polymer ?
#
loop_
_entity_poly.entity_id
_entity_poly.type
_entity_poly.pdbx_seq_one_letter_code
_entity_poly.pdbx_strand_id
1 'polypeptide(L)'
;MISLLKLFVEIALFRRGPDSVPGGAQVLWLTIGMYVALTLVLQQLLPSRIPNMLWQIPVGLAFTLGWYGVLMYLANRPERFVQTVTAVFGFQLVMRPLLAPIDWLWPQLPKDSSLLVLVAGAALLLLGWSLAVNARIIRAALECSVVAAAGLVLAEFLTSQVLFLAMIGPPPETVVP
;
A
#
# COMPACT_ATOMS: atom_id res chain seq x y z
N MET A 1 -10.26 7.66 18.80
CA MET A 1 -10.24 6.68 17.68
C MET A 1 -10.83 7.27 16.39
N ILE A 2 -12.04 7.87 16.43
CA ILE A 2 -12.64 8.54 15.25
C ILE A 2 -11.79 9.71 14.70
N SER A 3 -11.09 10.48 15.56
CA SER A 3 -10.20 11.55 15.07
C SER A 3 -9.00 11.06 14.25
N LEU A 4 -8.49 9.83 14.50
CA LEU A 4 -7.41 9.26 13.71
C LEU A 4 -7.92 8.80 12.34
N LEU A 5 -9.10 8.19 12.31
CA LEU A 5 -9.74 7.78 11.05
C LEU A 5 -10.04 9.02 10.17
N LYS A 6 -10.56 10.09 10.77
CA LYS A 6 -10.73 11.39 10.08
C LYS A 6 -9.41 11.95 9.56
N LEU A 7 -8.34 11.88 10.35
CA LEU A 7 -7.01 12.34 9.92
C LEU A 7 -6.53 11.56 8.70
N PHE A 8 -6.65 10.23 8.70
CA PHE A 8 -6.25 9.39 7.58
C PHE A 8 -7.12 9.61 6.34
N VAL A 9 -8.41 9.80 6.52
CA VAL A 9 -9.34 10.18 5.44
C VAL A 9 -8.99 11.57 4.88
N GLU A 10 -8.62 12.53 5.72
CA GLU A 10 -8.18 13.87 5.29
C GLU A 10 -6.83 13.85 4.57
N ILE A 11 -5.90 12.98 4.98
CA ILE A 11 -4.66 12.73 4.25
C ILE A 11 -4.97 12.08 2.89
N ALA A 12 -5.84 11.06 2.88
CA ALA A 12 -6.27 10.37 1.67
C ALA A 12 -7.04 11.27 0.68
N LEU A 13 -7.77 12.28 1.19
CA LEU A 13 -8.47 13.30 0.40
C LEU A 13 -7.60 14.52 0.05
N PHE A 14 -6.28 14.48 0.27
CA PHE A 14 -5.36 15.61 0.04
C PHE A 14 -5.67 16.89 0.85
N ARG A 15 -6.52 16.80 1.88
CA ARG A 15 -6.97 17.92 2.73
C ARG A 15 -6.00 18.26 3.85
N ARG A 16 -5.14 17.33 4.29
CA ARG A 16 -4.08 17.58 5.28
C ARG A 16 -2.73 17.01 4.85
N GLY A 17 -1.66 17.72 5.19
CA GLY A 17 -0.28 17.28 4.98
C GLY A 17 0.20 16.30 6.05
N PRO A 18 1.24 15.50 5.75
CA PRO A 18 1.84 14.54 6.69
C PRO A 18 2.36 15.19 7.99
N ASP A 19 2.60 16.51 7.99
CA ASP A 19 3.02 17.34 9.13
C ASP A 19 2.06 17.34 10.33
N SER A 20 0.82 16.85 10.14
CA SER A 20 -0.22 16.83 11.17
C SER A 20 -0.37 15.50 11.92
N VAL A 21 0.48 14.52 11.62
CA VAL A 21 0.53 13.23 12.33
C VAL A 21 1.36 13.38 13.61
N PRO A 22 0.83 13.02 14.79
CA PRO A 22 1.61 13.07 16.03
C PRO A 22 2.81 12.14 15.91
N GLY A 23 4.03 12.67 16.09
CA GLY A 23 5.30 11.92 15.95
C GLY A 23 5.56 10.83 17.01
N GLY A 24 4.53 10.37 17.72
CA GLY A 24 4.66 9.36 18.77
C GLY A 24 4.67 7.94 18.20
N ALA A 25 5.65 7.13 18.62
CA ALA A 25 5.75 5.70 18.26
C ALA A 25 4.47 4.90 18.59
N GLN A 26 3.68 5.35 19.57
CA GLN A 26 2.38 4.77 19.91
C GLN A 26 1.37 4.83 18.75
N VAL A 27 1.33 5.95 18.01
CA VAL A 27 0.41 6.12 16.88
C VAL A 27 0.83 5.22 15.72
N LEU A 28 2.13 5.09 15.49
CA LEU A 28 2.68 4.18 14.50
C LEU A 28 2.27 2.73 14.78
N TRP A 29 2.54 2.20 15.98
CA TRP A 29 2.20 0.83 16.34
C TRP A 29 0.70 0.56 16.27
N LEU A 30 -0.13 1.53 16.68
CA LEU A 30 -1.58 1.43 16.58
C LEU A 30 -2.04 1.40 15.11
N THR A 31 -1.43 2.20 14.25
CA THR A 31 -1.73 2.24 12.80
C THR A 31 -1.32 0.94 12.12
N ILE A 32 -0.12 0.42 12.42
CA ILE A 32 0.33 -0.89 11.95
C ILE A 32 -0.61 -1.99 12.44
N GLY A 33 -0.98 -1.98 13.72
CA GLY A 33 -1.91 -2.94 14.31
C GLY A 33 -3.28 -2.92 13.61
N MET A 34 -3.85 -1.73 13.38
CA MET A 34 -5.10 -1.58 12.63
C MET A 34 -4.95 -2.05 11.18
N TYR A 35 -3.85 -1.71 10.52
CA TYR A 35 -3.58 -2.15 9.14
C TYR A 35 -3.55 -3.68 9.06
N VAL A 36 -2.81 -4.34 9.96
CA VAL A 36 -2.74 -5.80 10.04
C VAL A 36 -4.12 -6.40 10.33
N ALA A 37 -4.82 -5.89 11.34
CA ALA A 37 -6.17 -6.36 11.69
C ALA A 37 -7.15 -6.22 10.52
N LEU A 38 -7.17 -5.07 9.85
CA LEU A 38 -8.02 -4.84 8.68
C LEU A 38 -7.66 -5.79 7.54
N THR A 39 -6.36 -6.04 7.31
CA THR A 39 -5.91 -7.01 6.30
C THR A 39 -6.45 -8.40 6.59
N LEU A 40 -6.32 -8.86 7.83
CA LEU A 40 -6.77 -10.18 8.27
C LEU A 40 -8.29 -10.32 8.16
N VAL A 41 -9.04 -9.27 8.54
CA VAL A 41 -10.50 -9.25 8.41
C VAL A 41 -10.92 -9.30 6.93
N LEU A 42 -10.32 -8.47 6.07
CA LEU A 42 -10.62 -8.48 4.64
C LEU A 42 -10.27 -9.82 4.00
N GLN A 43 -9.19 -10.46 4.43
CA GLN A 43 -8.80 -11.78 3.95
C GLN A 43 -9.80 -12.87 4.34
N GLN A 44 -10.38 -12.80 5.56
CA GLN A 44 -11.42 -13.74 5.97
C GLN A 44 -12.76 -13.50 5.25
N LEU A 45 -13.09 -12.22 4.98
CA LEU A 45 -14.34 -11.85 4.30
C LEU A 45 -14.29 -12.09 2.78
N LEU A 46 -13.14 -11.82 2.16
CA LEU A 46 -12.90 -11.98 0.72
C LEU A 46 -11.71 -12.93 0.52
N PRO A 47 -11.91 -14.25 0.72
CA PRO A 47 -10.83 -15.22 0.57
C PRO A 47 -10.32 -15.19 -0.87
N SER A 48 -9.11 -14.66 -1.03
CA SER A 48 -8.36 -14.72 -2.27
C SER A 48 -7.87 -16.15 -2.51
N ARG A 49 -7.83 -16.57 -3.78
CA ARG A 49 -7.37 -17.92 -4.19
C ARG A 49 -5.85 -18.09 -4.17
N ILE A 50 -5.09 -17.06 -3.75
CA ILE A 50 -3.63 -17.11 -3.79
C ILE A 50 -3.10 -17.86 -2.56
N PRO A 51 -2.40 -19.00 -2.73
CA PRO A 51 -1.78 -19.72 -1.61
C PRO A 51 -0.70 -18.87 -0.93
N ASN A 52 -0.46 -19.10 0.38
CA ASN A 52 0.56 -18.44 1.22
C ASN A 52 0.36 -16.94 1.51
N MET A 53 -0.87 -16.43 1.38
CA MET A 53 -1.19 -15.02 1.59
C MET A 53 -0.96 -14.52 3.05
N LEU A 54 -0.92 -15.40 4.04
CA LEU A 54 -0.53 -15.05 5.43
C LEU A 54 0.91 -14.54 5.53
N TRP A 55 1.83 -15.03 4.67
CA TRP A 55 3.23 -14.59 4.67
C TRP A 55 3.42 -13.25 3.94
N GLN A 56 2.48 -12.86 3.09
CA GLN A 56 2.53 -11.58 2.38
C GLN A 56 2.37 -10.39 3.32
N ILE A 57 1.64 -10.55 4.44
CA ILE A 57 1.43 -9.47 5.42
C ILE A 57 2.75 -9.07 6.10
N PRO A 58 3.49 -9.98 6.77
CA PRO A 58 4.74 -9.62 7.42
C PRO A 58 5.82 -9.21 6.40
N VAL A 59 5.88 -9.85 5.22
CA VAL A 59 6.85 -9.49 4.18
C VAL A 59 6.56 -8.10 3.60
N GLY A 60 5.31 -7.79 3.27
CA GLY A 60 4.92 -6.46 2.80
C GLY A 60 5.14 -5.37 3.86
N LEU A 61 4.89 -5.68 5.12
CA LEU A 61 5.17 -4.78 6.25
C LEU A 61 6.67 -4.51 6.37
N ALA A 62 7.49 -5.56 6.38
CA ALA A 62 8.95 -5.47 6.48
C ALA A 62 9.55 -4.72 5.28
N PHE A 63 9.07 -5.01 4.07
CA PHE A 63 9.48 -4.31 2.86
C PHE A 63 9.16 -2.82 2.94
N THR A 64 7.92 -2.46 3.30
CA THR A 64 7.51 -1.05 3.44
C THR A 64 8.38 -0.34 4.48
N LEU A 65 8.53 -0.92 5.68
CA LEU A 65 9.37 -0.34 6.73
C LEU A 65 10.83 -0.18 6.29
N GLY A 66 11.40 -1.20 5.65
CA GLY A 66 12.76 -1.18 5.14
C GLY A 66 12.96 -0.14 4.05
N TRP A 67 12.04 -0.06 3.08
CA TRP A 67 12.07 0.88 1.97
C TRP A 67 12.08 2.32 2.47
N TYR A 68 11.08 2.71 3.28
CA TYR A 68 11.03 4.05 3.85
C TYR A 68 12.18 4.33 4.82
N GLY A 69 12.68 3.30 5.51
CA GLY A 69 13.83 3.41 6.40
C GLY A 69 15.10 3.77 5.64
N VAL A 70 15.38 3.05 4.55
CA VAL A 70 16.51 3.30 3.65
C VAL A 70 16.39 4.69 3.02
N LEU A 71 15.19 5.07 2.52
CA LEU A 71 14.99 6.39 1.93
C LEU A 71 15.26 7.53 2.92
N MET A 72 14.77 7.41 4.16
CA MET A 72 15.01 8.43 5.19
C MET A 72 16.47 8.49 5.64
N TYR A 73 17.15 7.33 5.69
CA TYR A 73 18.57 7.26 5.99
C TYR A 73 19.40 7.95 4.90
N LEU A 74 19.12 7.65 3.63
CA LEU A 74 19.81 8.26 2.48
C LEU A 74 19.53 9.77 2.38
N ALA A 75 18.33 10.21 2.73
CA ALA A 75 17.98 11.63 2.76
C ALA A 75 18.45 12.36 4.03
N ASN A 76 19.11 11.67 4.97
CA ASN A 76 19.60 12.22 6.22
C ASN A 76 18.49 12.86 7.09
N ARG A 77 17.27 12.28 7.04
CA ARG A 77 16.09 12.73 7.79
C ARG A 77 15.40 11.58 8.56
N PRO A 78 16.14 10.78 9.37
CA PRO A 78 15.54 9.65 10.10
C PRO A 78 14.44 10.08 11.08
N GLU A 79 14.48 11.32 11.56
CA GLU A 79 13.48 11.90 12.46
C GLU A 79 12.05 11.89 11.86
N ARG A 80 11.94 11.99 10.53
CA ARG A 80 10.65 11.97 9.81
C ARG A 80 10.15 10.57 9.48
N PHE A 81 10.88 9.53 9.85
CA PHE A 81 10.52 8.14 9.54
C PHE A 81 9.15 7.76 10.14
N VAL A 82 8.97 7.97 11.46
CA VAL A 82 7.75 7.60 12.17
C VAL A 82 6.53 8.27 11.54
N GLN A 83 6.65 9.55 11.21
CA GLN A 83 5.60 10.34 10.59
C GLN A 83 5.24 9.85 9.19
N THR A 84 6.26 9.61 8.35
CA THR A 84 6.09 9.16 6.97
C THR A 84 5.43 7.78 6.93
N VAL A 85 5.97 6.84 7.70
CA VAL A 85 5.46 5.47 7.76
C VAL A 85 4.03 5.43 8.32
N THR A 86 3.72 6.26 9.31
CA THR A 86 2.35 6.39 9.83
C THR A 86 1.39 6.94 8.77
N ALA A 87 1.83 7.93 7.98
CA ALA A 87 1.02 8.47 6.88
C ALA A 87 0.79 7.42 5.78
N VAL A 88 1.81 6.65 5.42
CA VAL A 88 1.71 5.56 4.43
C VAL A 88 0.75 4.47 4.91
N PHE A 89 0.93 3.92 6.11
CA PHE A 89 0.02 2.88 6.62
C PHE A 89 -1.39 3.41 6.87
N GLY A 90 -1.52 4.66 7.30
CA GLY A 90 -2.78 5.36 7.43
C GLY A 90 -3.54 5.50 6.10
N PHE A 91 -2.84 5.86 5.03
CA PHE A 91 -3.40 5.89 3.68
C PHE A 91 -3.80 4.48 3.21
N GLN A 92 -2.93 3.50 3.45
CA GLN A 92 -3.19 2.12 3.08
C GLN A 92 -4.41 1.54 3.82
N LEU A 93 -4.69 1.96 5.05
CA LEU A 93 -5.92 1.62 5.78
C LEU A 93 -7.19 2.07 5.04
N VAL A 94 -7.14 3.21 4.35
CA VAL A 94 -8.25 3.74 3.55
C VAL A 94 -8.32 3.03 2.20
N MET A 95 -7.19 2.78 1.55
CA MET A 95 -7.16 2.15 0.22
C MET A 95 -7.41 0.65 0.23
N ARG A 96 -6.95 -0.10 1.24
CA ARG A 96 -7.14 -1.57 1.33
C ARG A 96 -8.60 -2.00 1.13
N PRO A 97 -9.59 -1.43 1.84
CA PRO A 97 -10.98 -1.86 1.69
C PRO A 97 -11.60 -1.42 0.35
N LEU A 98 -11.02 -0.43 -0.33
CA LEU A 98 -11.44 -0.02 -1.68
C LEU A 98 -10.86 -0.96 -2.76
N LEU A 99 -9.63 -1.43 -2.56
CA LEU A 99 -8.94 -2.33 -3.50
C LEU A 99 -9.33 -3.81 -3.32
N ALA A 100 -9.58 -4.26 -2.08
CA ALA A 100 -9.87 -5.66 -1.80
C ALA A 100 -11.07 -6.24 -2.60
N PRO A 101 -12.20 -5.52 -2.80
CA PRO A 101 -13.30 -6.00 -3.64
C PRO A 101 -12.90 -6.14 -5.10
N ILE A 102 -12.03 -5.26 -5.60
CA ILE A 102 -11.53 -5.30 -6.98
C ILE A 102 -10.67 -6.55 -7.18
N ASP A 103 -9.71 -6.78 -6.27
CA ASP A 103 -8.83 -7.97 -6.32
C ASP A 103 -9.63 -9.28 -6.24
N TRP A 104 -10.72 -9.27 -5.47
CA TRP A 104 -11.62 -10.42 -5.35
C TRP A 104 -12.51 -10.61 -6.58
N LEU A 105 -13.06 -9.53 -7.17
CA LEU A 105 -13.95 -9.57 -8.34
C LEU A 105 -13.20 -9.89 -9.63
N TRP A 106 -11.97 -9.38 -9.79
CA TRP A 106 -11.16 -9.51 -11.00
C TRP A 106 -11.07 -10.94 -11.57
N PRO A 107 -10.66 -11.97 -10.78
CA PRO A 107 -10.57 -13.35 -11.29
C PRO A 107 -11.92 -14.01 -11.57
N GLN A 108 -13.03 -13.42 -11.12
CA GLN A 108 -14.39 -13.96 -11.31
C GLN A 108 -15.06 -13.41 -12.58
N LEU A 109 -14.54 -12.32 -13.14
CA LEU A 109 -15.14 -11.67 -14.29
C LEU A 109 -14.75 -12.36 -15.61
N PRO A 110 -15.73 -12.63 -16.49
CA PRO A 110 -15.45 -13.07 -17.85
C PRO A 110 -14.64 -12.01 -18.62
N LYS A 111 -13.70 -12.46 -19.45
CA LYS A 111 -12.78 -11.59 -20.21
C LYS A 111 -13.50 -10.61 -21.14
N ASP A 112 -14.68 -10.98 -21.65
CA ASP A 112 -15.46 -10.18 -22.61
C ASP A 112 -16.58 -9.35 -21.95
N SER A 113 -16.57 -9.25 -20.62
CA SER A 113 -17.62 -8.55 -19.88
C SER A 113 -17.40 -7.04 -19.88
N SER A 114 -18.44 -6.25 -20.16
CA SER A 114 -18.42 -4.78 -19.98
C SER A 114 -18.12 -4.39 -18.52
N LEU A 115 -18.45 -5.26 -17.56
CA LEU A 115 -18.09 -5.07 -16.15
C LEU A 115 -16.58 -5.16 -15.91
N LEU A 116 -15.84 -5.94 -16.72
CA LEU A 116 -14.39 -6.01 -16.61
C LEU A 116 -13.74 -4.67 -16.98
N VAL A 117 -14.25 -3.98 -18.01
CA VAL A 117 -13.79 -2.64 -18.38
C VAL A 117 -14.03 -1.63 -17.24
N LEU A 118 -15.21 -1.70 -16.61
CA LEU A 118 -15.54 -0.84 -15.46
C LEU A 118 -14.63 -1.11 -14.25
N VAL A 119 -14.41 -2.38 -13.91
CA VAL A 119 -13.54 -2.77 -12.79
C VAL A 119 -12.08 -2.43 -13.08
N ALA A 120 -11.60 -2.63 -14.31
CA ALA A 120 -10.27 -2.20 -14.74
C ALA A 120 -10.09 -0.68 -14.69
N GLY A 121 -11.09 0.09 -15.15
CA GLY A 121 -11.09 1.54 -15.05
C GLY A 121 -11.02 2.01 -13.59
N ALA A 122 -11.83 1.42 -12.70
CA ALA A 122 -11.79 1.72 -11.28
C ALA A 122 -10.43 1.36 -10.64
N ALA A 123 -9.86 0.20 -10.98
CA ALA A 123 -8.55 -0.24 -10.51
C ALA A 123 -7.44 0.73 -10.95
N LEU A 124 -7.44 1.15 -12.21
CA LEU A 124 -6.46 2.11 -12.75
C LEU A 124 -6.60 3.49 -12.11
N LEU A 125 -7.83 3.96 -11.89
CA LEU A 125 -8.08 5.22 -11.19
C LEU A 125 -7.56 5.19 -9.75
N LEU A 126 -7.85 4.11 -9.00
CA LEU A 126 -7.37 3.94 -7.63
C LEU A 126 -5.86 3.76 -7.58
N LEU A 127 -5.26 3.06 -8.55
CA LEU A 127 -3.81 2.93 -8.68
C LEU A 127 -3.17 4.30 -8.93
N GLY A 128 -3.69 5.08 -9.87
CA GLY A 128 -3.22 6.44 -10.15
C GLY A 128 -3.33 7.35 -8.93
N TRP A 129 -4.45 7.25 -8.20
CA TRP A 129 -4.65 7.98 -6.95
C TRP A 129 -3.64 7.57 -5.88
N SER A 130 -3.42 6.26 -5.71
CA SER A 130 -2.46 5.69 -4.76
C SER A 130 -1.03 6.15 -5.06
N LEU A 131 -0.63 6.12 -6.33
CA LEU A 131 0.68 6.62 -6.78
C LEU A 131 0.83 8.11 -6.48
N ALA A 132 -0.19 8.92 -6.77
CA ALA A 132 -0.17 10.36 -6.52
C ALA A 132 -0.06 10.71 -5.03
N VAL A 133 -0.81 10.02 -4.17
CA VAL A 133 -0.77 10.24 -2.71
C VAL A 133 0.58 9.82 -2.14
N ASN A 134 1.08 8.62 -2.47
CA ASN A 134 2.39 8.17 -2.02
C ASN A 134 3.52 9.10 -2.52
N ALA A 135 3.42 9.59 -3.75
CA ALA A 135 4.43 10.52 -4.30
C ALA A 135 4.43 11.83 -3.52
N ARG A 136 3.26 12.34 -3.14
CA ARG A 136 3.17 13.53 -2.28
C ARG A 136 3.72 13.28 -0.88
N ILE A 137 3.49 12.09 -0.30
CA ILE A 137 4.04 11.71 1.02
C ILE A 137 5.57 11.66 0.95
N ILE A 138 6.14 10.91 -0.01
CA ILE A 138 7.59 10.81 -0.23
C ILE A 138 8.20 12.19 -0.49
N ARG A 139 7.58 12.99 -1.35
CA ARG A 139 8.03 14.35 -1.67
C ARG A 139 8.09 15.24 -0.44
N ALA A 140 7.05 15.24 0.39
CA ALA A 140 6.99 16.03 1.61
C ALA A 140 8.02 15.56 2.64
N ALA A 141 8.22 14.26 2.75
CA ALA A 141 9.13 13.68 3.73
C ALA A 141 10.61 13.88 3.37
N LEU A 142 10.97 13.66 2.10
CA LEU A 142 12.34 13.79 1.58
C LEU A 142 12.68 15.20 1.06
N GLU A 143 11.70 16.11 1.01
CA GLU A 143 11.84 17.47 0.42
C GLU A 143 12.40 17.45 -1.02
N CYS A 144 12.09 16.40 -1.78
CA CYS A 144 12.67 16.17 -3.11
C CYS A 144 11.80 16.74 -4.25
N SER A 145 12.32 16.65 -5.48
CA SER A 145 11.57 17.08 -6.67
C SER A 145 10.39 16.14 -6.95
N VAL A 146 9.36 16.63 -7.66
CA VAL A 146 8.19 15.82 -8.05
C VAL A 146 8.60 14.59 -8.87
N VAL A 147 9.59 14.75 -9.75
CA VAL A 147 10.12 13.67 -10.59
C VAL A 147 10.81 12.61 -9.74
N ALA A 148 11.63 13.01 -8.77
CA ALA A 148 12.30 12.09 -7.86
C ALA A 148 11.28 11.31 -7.02
N ALA A 149 10.27 11.99 -6.46
CA ALA A 149 9.22 11.33 -5.68
C ALA A 149 8.40 10.35 -6.53
N ALA A 150 8.00 10.73 -7.74
CA ALA A 150 7.29 9.84 -8.65
C ALA A 150 8.13 8.62 -9.02
N GLY A 151 9.42 8.80 -9.32
CA GLY A 151 10.35 7.71 -9.61
C GLY A 151 10.51 6.74 -8.43
N LEU A 152 10.60 7.26 -7.20
CA LEU A 152 10.69 6.45 -5.99
C LEU A 152 9.43 5.62 -5.72
N VAL A 153 8.24 6.20 -5.92
CA VAL A 153 6.98 5.45 -5.78
C VAL A 153 6.84 4.38 -6.85
N LEU A 154 7.23 4.69 -8.09
CA LEU A 154 7.23 3.69 -9.16
C LEU A 154 8.22 2.56 -8.86
N ALA A 155 9.41 2.88 -8.35
CA ALA A 155 10.39 1.89 -7.93
C ALA A 155 9.87 1.04 -6.77
N GLU A 156 9.22 1.65 -5.77
CA GLU A 156 8.56 0.95 -4.66
C GLU A 156 7.51 -0.04 -5.18
N PHE A 157 6.62 0.43 -6.06
CA PHE A 157 5.55 -0.37 -6.63
C PHE A 157 6.11 -1.56 -7.41
N LEU A 158 7.04 -1.32 -8.34
CA LEU A 158 7.64 -2.38 -9.15
C LEU A 158 8.40 -3.39 -8.29
N THR A 159 9.18 -2.92 -7.31
CA THR A 159 9.93 -3.79 -6.41
C THR A 159 8.99 -4.65 -5.57
N SER A 160 7.89 -4.07 -5.09
CA SER A 160 6.86 -4.81 -4.37
C SER A 160 6.20 -5.89 -5.24
N GLN A 161 5.90 -5.60 -6.51
CA GLN A 161 5.35 -6.59 -7.45
C GLN A 161 6.33 -7.74 -7.70
N VAL A 162 7.61 -7.43 -7.94
CA VAL A 162 8.67 -8.42 -8.14
C VAL A 162 8.85 -9.29 -6.89
N LEU A 163 8.82 -8.68 -5.71
CA LEU A 163 8.92 -9.39 -4.43
C LEU A 163 7.78 -10.39 -4.26
N PHE A 164 6.53 -9.96 -4.50
CA PHE A 164 5.38 -10.86 -4.38
C PHE A 164 5.37 -11.96 -5.44
N LEU A 165 5.80 -11.66 -6.67
CA LEU A 165 5.93 -12.66 -7.72
C LEU A 165 6.98 -13.73 -7.34
N ALA A 166 8.12 -13.30 -6.79
CA ALA A 166 9.16 -14.23 -6.31
C ALA A 166 8.66 -15.13 -5.16
N MET A 167 7.73 -14.65 -4.33
CA MET A 167 7.13 -15.45 -3.25
C MET A 167 6.12 -16.50 -3.74
N ILE A 168 5.45 -16.25 -4.87
CA ILE A 168 4.49 -17.21 -5.45
C ILE A 168 5.20 -18.44 -6.05
N GLY A 169 6.51 -18.31 -6.36
CA GLY A 169 7.31 -19.35 -6.99
C GLY A 169 6.99 -19.51 -8.49
N PRO A 170 7.90 -20.09 -9.30
CA PRO A 170 7.58 -20.40 -10.69
C PRO A 170 6.40 -21.39 -10.74
N PRO A 171 5.49 -21.27 -11.74
CA PRO A 171 4.47 -22.29 -11.94
C PRO A 171 5.16 -23.65 -12.05
N PRO A 172 4.64 -24.72 -11.43
CA PRO A 172 5.24 -26.04 -11.56
C PRO A 172 5.40 -26.32 -13.05
N GLU A 173 6.64 -26.58 -13.49
CA GLU A 173 6.90 -27.06 -14.83
C GLU A 173 5.95 -28.24 -15.04
N THR A 174 5.10 -28.11 -16.06
CA THR A 174 4.30 -29.24 -16.51
C THR A 174 5.30 -30.29 -16.95
N VAL A 175 5.53 -31.28 -16.08
CA VAL A 175 6.17 -32.53 -16.46
C VAL A 175 5.22 -33.14 -17.47
N VAL A 176 5.41 -32.80 -18.75
CA VAL A 176 4.77 -33.45 -19.87
C VAL A 176 5.47 -34.81 -20.01
N PRO A 177 4.76 -35.94 -19.81
CA PRO A 177 5.31 -37.26 -20.07
C PRO A 177 5.52 -37.52 -21.57
#